data_AF-A0A9W3EID4-F1
#
_entry.id   AF-A0A9W3EID4-F1
#
_cell.length_a   1.000
_cell.length_b   1.000
_cell.length_c   1.000
_cell.angle_alpha   90.00
_cell.angle_beta   90.00
_cell.angle_gamma   90.00
#
_symmetry.space_group_name_H-M   'P 1'
#
loop_
_entity.id
_entity.type
_entity.pdbx_description
1 polymer ?
#
loop_
_entity_poly.entity_id
_entity_poly.type
_entity_poly.pdbx_seq_one_letter_code
_entity_poly.pdbx_strand_id
1 'polypeptide(L)'
;MMKGPLFVLALLVTRELAFEMVEACPIFYEIFGTVALGRRTLLDKSLDQVNATEPEKAAFGKIQDCYNEAGLTSKFLDLLLMGSITFSSDCTTYAGEDLKEVFQGNISQVIPFRR
;
A
#
# COMPACT_ATOMS: atom_id res chain seq x y z
N MET A 1 21.33 -8.64 -7.52
CA MET A 1 21.03 -7.28 -8.01
C MET A 1 19.76 -7.34 -8.83
N MET A 2 18.90 -6.34 -8.68
CA MET A 2 17.54 -6.16 -9.23
C MET A 2 16.40 -6.86 -8.47
N LYS A 3 15.79 -6.15 -7.50
CA LYS A 3 14.40 -6.32 -7.05
C LYS A 3 13.76 -4.93 -7.06
N GLY A 4 13.35 -4.50 -8.25
CA GLY A 4 12.67 -3.22 -8.48
C GLY A 4 11.15 -3.31 -8.27
N PRO A 5 10.36 -2.34 -8.75
CA PRO A 5 8.92 -2.16 -8.48
C PRO A 5 8.02 -3.31 -8.90
N LEU A 6 8.49 -4.16 -9.81
CA LEU A 6 7.85 -5.44 -10.14
C LEU A 6 7.81 -6.37 -8.93
N PHE A 7 8.80 -6.28 -8.03
CA PHE A 7 8.82 -6.96 -6.75
C PHE A 7 7.85 -6.32 -5.77
N VAL A 8 7.75 -4.99 -5.66
CA VAL A 8 6.78 -4.34 -4.75
C VAL A 8 5.34 -4.56 -5.21
N LEU A 9 5.07 -4.45 -6.51
CA LEU A 9 3.77 -4.79 -7.10
C LEU A 9 3.49 -6.29 -7.03
N ALA A 10 4.49 -7.16 -7.28
CA ALA A 10 4.31 -8.60 -7.09
C ALA A 10 4.03 -8.91 -5.63
N LEU A 11 4.74 -8.32 -4.66
CA LEU A 11 4.51 -8.46 -3.23
C LEU A 11 3.11 -7.98 -2.80
N LEU A 12 2.61 -6.90 -3.39
CA LEU A 12 1.24 -6.41 -3.20
C LEU A 12 0.18 -7.34 -3.83
N VAL A 13 0.51 -8.00 -4.94
CA VAL A 13 -0.41 -8.88 -5.70
C VAL A 13 -0.36 -10.34 -5.24
N THR A 14 0.77 -10.85 -4.74
CA THR A 14 0.99 -12.27 -4.42
C THR A 14 0.59 -12.65 -3.00
N ARG A 15 0.09 -11.72 -2.16
CA ARG A 15 -0.29 -11.99 -0.76
C ARG A 15 0.83 -12.67 0.07
N GLU A 16 2.10 -12.61 -0.35
CA GLU A 16 3.23 -13.24 0.37
C GLU A 16 3.74 -12.40 1.55
N LEU A 17 3.11 -11.26 1.85
CA LEU A 17 3.44 -10.37 2.97
C LEU A 17 2.38 -10.39 4.06
N ALA A 18 1.94 -11.57 4.47
CA ALA A 18 1.39 -11.74 5.83
C ALA A 18 2.43 -11.35 6.92
N PHE A 19 3.72 -11.22 6.57
CA PHE A 19 4.82 -10.96 7.50
C PHE A 19 5.08 -9.47 7.85
N GLU A 20 4.50 -8.50 7.13
CA GLU A 20 4.81 -7.06 7.36
C GLU A 20 3.60 -6.13 7.14
N MET A 21 2.38 -6.65 7.29
CA MET A 21 1.16 -5.83 7.17
C MET A 21 1.08 -4.68 8.18
N VAL A 22 1.80 -4.78 9.31
CA VAL A 22 1.86 -3.73 10.34
C VAL A 22 2.60 -2.48 9.84
N GLU A 23 3.57 -2.63 8.94
CA GLU A 23 4.39 -1.51 8.44
C GLU A 23 4.00 -1.09 7.00
N ALA A 24 3.65 -2.06 6.15
CA ALA A 24 3.27 -1.79 4.76
C ALA A 24 1.92 -1.07 4.62
N CYS A 25 0.95 -1.38 5.49
CA CYS A 25 -0.39 -0.80 5.41
C CYS A 25 -0.38 0.70 5.79
N PRO A 26 0.30 1.15 6.88
CA PRO A 26 0.47 2.57 7.17
C PRO A 26 1.18 3.36 6.06
N ILE A 27 2.26 2.82 5.49
CA ILE A 27 3.03 3.49 4.44
C ILE A 27 2.22 3.61 3.14
N PHE A 28 1.42 2.61 2.78
CA PHE A 28 0.49 2.70 1.67
C PHE A 28 -0.49 3.88 1.83
N TYR A 29 -1.11 4.01 3.00
CA TYR A 29 -2.06 5.10 3.25
C TYR A 29 -1.36 6.47 3.33
N GLU A 30 -0.11 6.54 3.79
CA GLU A 30 0.68 7.77 3.76
C GLU A 30 0.95 8.22 2.32
N ILE A 31 1.45 7.33 1.45
CA ILE A 31 1.72 7.64 0.05
C ILE A 31 0.42 8.01 -0.67
N PHE A 32 -0.67 7.25 -0.48
CA PHE A 32 -1.99 7.60 -1.02
C PHE A 32 -2.46 8.98 -0.55
N GLY A 33 -2.30 9.28 0.75
CA GLY A 33 -2.64 10.57 1.32
C GLY A 33 -1.85 11.72 0.69
N THR A 34 -0.55 11.55 0.46
CA THR A 34 0.28 12.59 -0.20
C THR A 34 -0.06 12.77 -1.68
N VAL A 35 -0.42 11.71 -2.39
CA VAL A 35 -0.98 11.79 -3.75
C VAL A 35 -2.27 12.61 -3.74
N ALA A 36 -3.22 12.29 -2.86
CA ALA A 36 -4.48 13.02 -2.75
C ALA A 36 -4.26 14.50 -2.37
N LEU A 37 -3.34 14.80 -1.44
CA LEU A 37 -2.99 16.16 -1.02
C LEU A 37 -2.43 17.02 -2.16
N GLY A 38 -1.86 16.41 -3.21
CA GLY A 38 -1.43 17.14 -4.40
C GLY A 38 -0.12 17.91 -4.29
N ARG A 39 0.65 17.68 -3.22
CA ARG A 39 1.93 18.37 -2.98
C ARG A 39 3.11 17.46 -3.33
N ARG A 40 3.91 17.83 -4.35
CA ARG A 40 5.08 17.06 -4.77
C ARG A 40 6.11 16.85 -3.65
N THR A 41 6.39 17.89 -2.88
CA THR A 41 7.39 17.80 -1.79
C THR A 41 7.01 16.79 -0.71
N LEU A 42 5.71 16.63 -0.42
CA LEU A 42 5.24 15.63 0.53
C LEU A 42 5.30 14.22 -0.08
N LEU A 43 4.89 14.09 -1.33
CA LEU A 43 4.94 12.82 -2.06
C LEU A 43 6.36 12.29 -2.17
N ASP A 44 7.31 13.13 -2.59
CA ASP A 44 8.72 12.73 -2.72
C ASP A 44 9.29 12.30 -1.36
N LYS A 45 8.95 13.03 -0.28
CA LYS A 45 9.38 12.69 1.08
C LYS A 45 8.84 11.34 1.56
N SER A 46 7.57 11.03 1.29
CA SER A 46 6.99 9.73 1.67
C SER A 46 7.53 8.60 0.79
N LEU A 47 7.85 8.87 -0.49
CA LEU A 47 8.49 7.90 -1.38
C LEU A 47 9.97 7.64 -1.01
N ASP A 48 10.66 8.64 -0.45
CA ASP A 48 12.03 8.46 0.06
C ASP A 48 12.08 7.48 1.25
N GLN A 49 11.02 7.39 2.06
CA GLN A 49 10.95 6.43 3.18
C GLN A 49 11.02 4.97 2.70
N VAL A 50 10.54 4.69 1.49
CA VAL A 50 10.60 3.36 0.86
C VAL A 50 11.75 3.23 -0.14
N ASN A 51 12.70 4.17 -0.13
CA ASN A 51 13.83 4.24 -1.06
C ASN A 51 13.40 4.20 -2.54
N ALA A 52 12.33 4.92 -2.89
CA ALA A 52 11.84 4.99 -4.27
C ALA A 52 12.89 5.60 -5.21
N THR A 53 13.03 4.99 -6.37
CA THR A 53 13.86 5.45 -7.48
C THR A 53 13.25 6.66 -8.18
N GLU A 54 14.07 7.43 -8.88
CA GLU A 54 13.61 8.61 -9.64
C GLU A 54 12.49 8.30 -10.67
N PRO A 55 12.53 7.16 -11.42
CA PRO A 55 11.41 6.78 -12.27
C PRO A 55 10.11 6.50 -11.50
N GLU A 56 10.19 5.97 -10.28
CA GLU A 56 9.01 5.69 -9.44
C GLU A 56 8.41 7.00 -8.92
N LYS A 57 9.24 7.95 -8.46
CA LYS A 57 8.80 9.29 -8.10
C LYS A 57 8.13 10.00 -9.27
N ALA A 58 8.69 9.87 -10.47
CA ALA A 58 8.06 10.43 -11.67
C ALA A 58 6.70 9.79 -11.99
N ALA A 59 6.54 8.47 -11.78
CA ALA A 59 5.28 7.77 -11.98
C ALA A 59 4.21 8.23 -10.98
N PHE A 60 4.54 8.25 -9.68
CA PHE A 60 3.63 8.77 -8.64
C PHE A 60 3.33 10.26 -8.83
N GLY A 61 4.30 11.04 -9.31
CA GLY A 61 4.11 12.44 -9.67
C GLY A 61 3.04 12.64 -10.75
N LYS A 62 2.96 11.74 -11.75
CA LYS A 62 1.89 11.79 -12.77
C LYS A 62 0.52 11.44 -12.20
N ILE A 63 0.45 10.47 -11.28
CA ILE A 63 -0.80 10.14 -10.58
C ILE A 63 -1.27 11.36 -9.79
N GLN A 64 -0.37 12.01 -9.07
CA GLN A 64 -0.67 13.23 -8.32
C GLN A 64 -1.14 14.37 -9.24
N ASP A 65 -0.54 14.52 -10.43
CA ASP A 65 -0.98 15.51 -11.42
C ASP A 65 -2.43 15.23 -11.85
N CYS A 66 -2.82 13.97 -12.11
CA CYS A 66 -4.21 13.61 -12.39
C CYS A 66 -5.18 13.98 -11.26
N TYR A 67 -4.79 13.74 -9.99
CA TYR A 67 -5.59 14.15 -8.83
C TYR A 67 -5.75 15.67 -8.77
N ASN A 68 -4.70 16.42 -9.08
CA ASN A 68 -4.72 17.88 -9.09
C ASN A 68 -5.60 18.44 -10.21
N GLU A 69 -5.56 17.84 -11.41
CA GLU A 69 -6.41 18.21 -12.55
C GLU A 69 -7.89 17.89 -12.31
N ALA A 70 -8.20 16.76 -11.68
CA ALA A 70 -9.57 16.35 -11.38
C ALA A 70 -10.26 17.20 -10.29
N GLY A 71 -9.47 17.90 -9.47
CA GLY A 71 -9.98 18.85 -8.47
C GLY A 71 -10.52 18.21 -7.19
N LEU A 72 -10.88 19.06 -6.22
CA LEU A 72 -11.12 18.68 -4.82
C LEU A 72 -12.26 17.66 -4.63
N THR A 73 -13.32 17.75 -5.44
CA THR A 73 -14.46 16.83 -5.36
C THR A 73 -14.06 15.40 -5.70
N SER A 74 -13.25 15.21 -6.74
CA SER A 74 -12.77 13.88 -7.12
C SER A 74 -11.86 13.29 -6.05
N LYS A 75 -10.97 14.12 -5.48
CA LYS A 75 -10.09 13.70 -4.37
C LYS A 75 -10.88 13.21 -3.16
N PHE A 76 -11.96 13.92 -2.82
CA PHE A 76 -12.82 13.56 -1.69
C PHE A 76 -13.58 12.25 -1.95
N LEU A 77 -14.11 12.07 -3.16
CA LEU A 77 -14.79 10.83 -3.56
C LEU A 77 -13.84 9.62 -3.48
N ASP A 78 -12.60 9.79 -3.96
CA ASP A 78 -11.58 8.73 -3.88
C ASP A 78 -11.18 8.41 -2.44
N LEU A 79 -11.07 9.42 -1.55
CA LEU A 79 -10.83 9.20 -0.13
C LEU A 79 -11.96 8.39 0.51
N LEU A 80 -13.22 8.70 0.15
CA LEU A 80 -14.40 8.03 0.68
C LEU A 80 -14.50 6.59 0.15
N LEU A 81 -14.19 6.39 -1.13
CA LEU A 81 -14.09 5.07 -1.75
C LEU A 81 -13.00 4.23 -1.08
N MET A 82 -11.79 4.78 -0.92
CA MET A 82 -10.69 4.09 -0.26
C MET A 82 -11.06 3.68 1.17
N GLY A 83 -11.66 4.60 1.95
CA GLY A 83 -12.16 4.28 3.28
C GLY A 83 -13.20 3.15 3.27
N SER A 84 -14.15 3.18 2.33
CA SER A 84 -15.17 2.12 2.22
C SER A 84 -14.58 0.74 1.90
N ILE A 85 -13.50 0.68 1.11
CA ILE A 85 -12.79 -0.57 0.80
C ILE A 85 -12.03 -1.03 2.04
N THR A 86 -11.26 -0.14 2.67
CA THR A 86 -10.47 -0.43 3.88
C THR A 86 -11.34 -0.97 5.03
N PHE A 87 -12.53 -0.40 5.23
CA PHE A 87 -13.44 -0.79 6.30
C PHE A 87 -14.52 -1.80 5.85
N SER A 88 -14.42 -2.35 4.64
CA SER A 88 -15.33 -3.40 4.17
C SER A 88 -15.18 -4.67 5.02
N SER A 89 -16.23 -5.49 5.06
CA SER A 89 -16.16 -6.81 5.71
C SER A 89 -15.01 -7.66 5.16
N ASP A 90 -14.75 -7.53 3.87
CA ASP A 90 -13.74 -8.35 3.19
C ASP A 90 -12.32 -7.91 3.52
N CYS A 91 -12.06 -6.65 3.93
CA CYS A 91 -10.74 -6.24 4.42
C CYS A 91 -10.60 -6.36 5.94
N THR A 92 -11.69 -6.17 6.68
CA THR A 92 -11.70 -6.22 8.16
C THR A 92 -11.71 -7.65 8.70
N THR A 93 -12.36 -8.60 8.02
CA THR A 93 -12.30 -10.02 8.39
C THR A 93 -10.90 -10.59 8.22
N TYR A 94 -10.21 -10.26 7.12
CA TYR A 94 -8.83 -10.72 6.88
C TYR A 94 -7.84 -10.12 7.88
N ALA A 95 -7.99 -8.83 8.24
CA ALA A 95 -7.18 -8.24 9.31
C ALA A 95 -7.39 -8.95 10.66
N GLY A 96 -8.61 -9.42 10.95
CA GLY A 96 -8.93 -10.17 12.16
C GLY A 96 -8.49 -11.65 12.15
N GLU A 97 -8.41 -12.27 10.97
CA GLU A 97 -7.95 -13.66 10.78
C GLU A 97 -6.42 -13.77 10.84
N ASP A 98 -5.69 -12.88 10.17
CA ASP A 98 -4.21 -12.85 10.22
C ASP A 98 -3.68 -12.57 11.64
N LEU A 99 -4.35 -11.71 12.40
CA LEU A 99 -4.00 -11.48 13.81
C LEU A 99 -4.19 -12.74 14.67
N LYS A 100 -5.24 -13.53 14.44
CA LYS A 100 -5.48 -14.76 15.22
C LYS A 100 -4.45 -15.85 14.93
N GLU A 101 -4.00 -15.99 13.68
CA GLU A 101 -2.97 -16.97 13.32
C GLU A 101 -1.59 -16.62 13.90
N VAL A 102 -1.23 -15.33 13.96
CA VAL A 102 0.01 -14.85 14.60
C VAL A 102 -0.02 -15.05 16.12
N PHE A 103 -1.16 -14.82 16.78
CA PHE A 103 -1.30 -15.00 18.22
C PHE A 103 -1.43 -16.47 18.68
N GLN A 104 -1.83 -17.40 17.79
CA GLN A 104 -1.97 -18.83 18.13
C GLN A 104 -0.69 -19.67 17.95
N GLY A 105 0.45 -19.05 17.61
CA GLY A 105 1.77 -19.62 17.87
C GLY A 105 2.09 -20.92 17.11
N ASN A 106 1.64 -21.07 15.86
CA ASN A 106 1.98 -22.23 15.03
C ASN A 106 2.74 -21.82 13.76
N ILE A 107 3.98 -21.36 13.94
CA ILE A 107 4.91 -20.90 12.89
C ILE A 107 5.34 -22.04 11.92
N SER A 108 4.80 -23.25 12.06
CA SER A 108 5.27 -24.44 11.33
C SER A 108 4.31 -25.01 10.29
N GLN A 109 3.12 -24.44 10.05
CA GLN A 109 2.16 -25.01 9.08
C GLN A 109 1.73 -24.11 7.92
N VAL A 110 2.19 -22.86 7.83
CA VAL A 110 1.82 -21.98 6.69
C VAL A 110 2.72 -22.21 5.46
N ILE A 111 3.58 -23.23 5.49
CA ILE A 111 4.34 -23.66 4.32
C ILE A 111 3.62 -24.83 3.64
N PRO A 112 3.03 -24.57 2.47
CA PRO A 112 3.29 -25.38 1.30
C PRO A 112 3.97 -24.42 0.32
N PHE A 113 5.30 -24.37 0.27
CA PHE A 113 5.95 -25.04 -0.85
C PHE A 113 7.35 -25.53 -0.46
N ARG A 114 7.40 -26.82 -0.15
CA ARG A 114 8.54 -27.66 -0.52
C ARG A 114 8.42 -27.93 -2.03
N ARG A 115 9.20 -27.21 -2.82
CA ARG A 115 10.09 -27.66 -3.92
C ARG A 115 10.21 -26.59 -4.99
#